data_AF-A0A3C1X3M8-F1
#
_entry.id   AF-A0A3C1X3M8-F1
#
_cell.length_a   1.000
_cell.length_b   1.000
_cell.length_c   1.000
_cell.angle_alpha   90.00
_cell.angle_beta   90.00
_cell.angle_gamma   90.00
#
_symmetry.space_group_name_H-M   'P 1'
#
loop_
_entity.id
_entity.type
_entity.pdbx_description
1 polymer ?
#
loop_
_entity_poly.entity_id
_entity_poly.type
_entity_poly.pdbx_seq_one_letter_code
_entity_poly.pdbx_strand_id
1 'polypeptide(L)'
;MTNSVRRLIRGHQFSLLAVIVLHAVALNRLATAGHPVPADPIVIAKGQGTAPMQPQSAIDPAGTVHVVFGQSNEVWYCRSRNDGTGYTTPTKAFAVPNMSLGMRRGPRIVALKNRM
;
A
#
# COMPACT_ATOMS: atom_id res chain seq x y z
N MET A 1 -42.53 -42.11 -30.08
CA MET A 1 -41.66 -40.90 -30.12
C MET A 1 -40.45 -41.20 -31.00
N THR A 2 -40.35 -40.55 -32.16
CA THR A 2 -39.39 -40.84 -33.24
C THR A 2 -38.00 -40.22 -33.01
N ASN A 3 -36.97 -40.84 -33.61
CA ASN A 3 -35.56 -40.45 -33.49
C ASN A 3 -35.28 -38.97 -33.85
N SER A 4 -36.09 -38.36 -34.73
CA SER A 4 -35.98 -36.94 -35.09
C SER A 4 -36.26 -35.98 -33.93
N VAL A 5 -37.22 -36.29 -33.05
CA VAL A 5 -37.56 -35.41 -31.92
C VAL A 5 -36.45 -35.44 -30.86
N ARG A 6 -35.82 -36.61 -30.65
CA ARG A 6 -34.67 -36.76 -29.73
C ARG A 6 -33.41 -36.03 -30.23
N ARG A 7 -33.23 -35.90 -31.56
CA ARG A 7 -32.11 -35.19 -32.20
C ARG A 7 -32.24 -33.68 -32.08
N LEU A 8 -33.45 -33.15 -32.29
CA LEU A 8 -33.74 -31.71 -32.21
C LEU A 8 -33.57 -31.15 -30.78
N ILE A 9 -34.03 -31.88 -29.78
CA ILE A 9 -33.89 -31.49 -28.36
C ILE A 9 -32.41 -31.53 -27.92
N ARG A 10 -31.65 -32.54 -28.36
CA ARG A 10 -30.19 -32.60 -28.11
C ARG A 10 -29.45 -31.44 -28.77
N GLY A 11 -29.73 -31.12 -30.04
CA GLY A 11 -29.08 -30.02 -30.76
C GLY A 11 -29.28 -28.65 -30.10
N HIS A 12 -30.49 -28.36 -29.63
CA HIS A 12 -30.77 -27.10 -28.91
C HIS A 12 -30.10 -27.04 -27.53
N GLN A 13 -29.99 -28.16 -26.81
CA GLN A 13 -29.31 -28.20 -25.52
C GLN A 13 -27.79 -28.01 -25.63
N PHE A 14 -27.15 -28.57 -26.67
CA PHE A 14 -25.72 -28.33 -26.93
C PHE A 14 -25.44 -26.88 -27.38
N SER A 15 -26.36 -26.27 -28.13
CA SER A 15 -26.24 -24.86 -28.55
C SER A 15 -26.38 -23.89 -27.36
N LEU A 16 -27.33 -24.13 -26.44
CA LEU A 16 -27.53 -23.29 -25.27
C LEU A 16 -26.36 -23.40 -24.27
N LEU A 17 -25.84 -24.61 -24.03
CA LEU A 17 -24.66 -24.83 -23.18
C LEU A 17 -23.41 -24.14 -23.74
N ALA A 18 -23.20 -24.19 -25.05
CA ALA A 18 -22.08 -23.50 -25.69
C ALA A 18 -22.17 -21.96 -25.53
N VAL A 19 -23.36 -21.38 -25.65
CA VAL A 19 -23.59 -19.94 -25.45
C VAL A 19 -23.36 -19.53 -24.00
N ILE A 20 -23.79 -20.34 -23.03
CA ILE A 20 -23.59 -20.08 -21.59
C ILE A 20 -22.10 -20.15 -21.22
N VAL A 21 -21.38 -21.17 -21.71
CA VAL A 21 -19.93 -21.29 -21.47
C VAL A 21 -19.17 -20.15 -22.12
N LEU A 22 -19.54 -19.74 -23.35
CA LEU A 22 -18.91 -18.61 -24.02
C LEU A 22 -19.16 -17.29 -23.28
N HIS A 23 -20.37 -17.06 -22.76
CA HIS A 23 -20.68 -15.89 -21.92
C HIS A 23 -19.92 -15.92 -20.60
N ALA A 24 -19.86 -17.07 -19.91
CA ALA A 24 -19.14 -17.20 -18.66
C ALA A 24 -17.62 -16.95 -18.83
N VAL A 25 -17.03 -17.44 -19.92
CA VAL A 25 -15.61 -17.19 -20.25
C VAL A 25 -15.39 -15.72 -20.61
N ALA A 26 -16.29 -15.09 -21.36
CA ALA A 26 -16.21 -13.67 -21.71
C ALA A 26 -16.30 -12.75 -20.48
N LEU A 27 -17.21 -13.06 -19.54
CA LEU A 27 -17.35 -12.32 -18.28
C LEU A 27 -16.11 -12.46 -17.38
N ASN A 28 -15.50 -13.65 -17.33
CA ASN A 28 -14.28 -13.86 -16.54
C ASN A 28 -13.06 -13.14 -17.14
N ARG A 29 -13.05 -12.89 -18.45
CA ARG A 29 -11.99 -12.13 -19.15
C ARG A 29 -12.10 -10.62 -18.95
N LEU A 30 -13.30 -10.08 -18.70
CA LEU A 30 -13.48 -8.66 -18.37
C LEU A 30 -13.04 -8.32 -16.94
N ALA A 31 -13.10 -9.27 -16.00
CA ALA A 31 -12.80 -9.04 -14.59
C ALA A 31 -11.28 -8.88 -14.28
N THR A 32 -10.39 -9.27 -15.20
CA THR A 32 -8.94 -9.28 -14.96
C THR A 32 -8.15 -8.17 -15.67
N ALA A 33 -8.82 -7.19 -16.27
CA ALA A 33 -8.15 -6.12 -17.04
C ALA A 33 -7.87 -4.83 -16.25
N GLY A 34 -7.90 -4.87 -14.92
CA GLY A 34 -7.39 -3.78 -14.10
C GLY A 34 -5.86 -3.78 -14.12
N HIS A 35 -5.24 -3.13 -15.10
CA HIS A 35 -3.83 -2.78 -14.97
C HIS A 35 -3.68 -1.88 -13.75
N PRO A 36 -2.76 -2.17 -12.81
CA PRO A 36 -2.43 -1.21 -11.77
C PRO A 36 -1.85 0.02 -12.45
N VAL A 37 -2.66 1.07 -12.57
CA VAL A 37 -2.16 2.41 -12.89
C VAL A 37 -1.20 2.75 -11.76
N PRO A 38 0.07 3.10 -12.04
CA PRO A 38 0.96 3.59 -11.00
C PRO A 38 0.30 4.83 -10.40
N ALA A 39 -0.27 4.71 -9.20
CA ALA A 39 -0.78 5.87 -8.50
C ALA A 39 0.40 6.82 -8.27
N ASP A 40 0.20 8.12 -8.49
CA ASP A 40 1.20 9.11 -8.15
C ASP A 40 1.65 8.91 -6.70
N PRO A 41 2.96 9.09 -6.39
CA PRO A 41 3.45 8.91 -5.04
C PRO A 41 2.63 9.75 -4.04
N ILE A 42 2.00 9.08 -3.08
CA ILE A 42 1.26 9.75 -2.01
C ILE A 42 2.27 10.32 -1.02
N VAL A 43 2.24 11.63 -0.84
CA VAL A 43 3.09 12.29 0.15
C VAL A 43 2.44 12.21 1.53
N ILE A 44 3.02 11.39 2.41
CA ILE A 44 2.52 11.22 3.78
C ILE A 44 3.02 12.28 4.75
N ALA A 45 4.19 12.88 4.51
CA ALA A 45 4.79 13.92 5.34
C ALA A 45 5.72 14.80 4.50
N LYS A 46 5.74 16.11 4.80
CA LYS A 46 6.72 17.07 4.27
C LYS A 46 7.34 17.84 5.42
N GLY A 47 8.62 18.15 5.30
CA GLY A 47 9.37 18.96 6.26
C GLY A 47 10.51 19.68 5.56
N GLN A 48 11.08 20.67 6.24
CA GLN A 48 12.27 21.41 5.79
C GLN A 48 13.41 21.14 6.78
N GLY A 49 14.64 21.03 6.28
CA GLY A 49 15.82 20.76 7.11
C GLY A 49 17.10 20.78 6.28
N THR A 50 18.25 20.85 6.95
CA THR A 50 19.57 20.89 6.29
C THR A 50 20.04 19.48 5.94
N ALA A 51 19.74 19.03 4.72
CA ALA A 51 20.02 17.69 4.20
C ALA A 51 21.46 17.17 4.47
N PRO A 52 21.66 15.85 4.59
CA PRO A 52 20.68 14.77 4.41
C PRO A 52 19.86 14.44 5.67
N MET A 53 18.53 14.31 5.51
CA MET A 53 17.62 13.99 6.63
C MET A 53 17.30 12.50 6.79
N GLN A 54 17.39 11.72 5.70
CA GLN A 54 17.13 10.27 5.69
C GLN A 54 15.85 9.85 6.45
N PRO A 55 14.67 10.41 6.10
CA PRO A 55 13.45 10.14 6.83
C PRO A 55 13.01 8.68 6.69
N GLN A 56 12.38 8.15 7.73
CA GLN A 56 11.66 6.88 7.68
C GLN A 56 10.41 6.97 8.55
N SER A 57 9.40 6.18 8.19
CA SER A 57 8.13 6.13 8.89
C SER A 57 7.71 4.70 9.23
N ALA A 58 6.85 4.59 10.24
CA ALA A 58 6.12 3.39 10.62
C ALA A 58 4.72 3.78 11.09
N ILE A 59 3.75 2.88 10.92
CA ILE A 59 2.37 3.08 11.39
C ILE A 59 2.15 2.17 12.58
N ASP A 60 1.66 2.71 13.69
CA ASP A 60 1.30 1.90 14.86
C ASP A 60 -0.07 1.20 14.65
N PRO A 61 -0.44 0.22 15.51
CA PRO A 61 -1.74 -0.45 15.39
C PRO A 61 -2.96 0.45 15.64
N ALA A 62 -2.79 1.67 16.14
CA ALA A 62 -3.86 2.66 16.27
C ALA A 62 -3.99 3.54 15.01
N GLY A 63 -3.13 3.35 14.00
CA GLY A 63 -3.11 4.13 12.77
C GLY A 63 -2.27 5.40 12.86
N THR A 64 -1.55 5.63 13.96
CA THR A 64 -0.65 6.78 14.09
C THR A 64 0.55 6.61 13.17
N VAL A 65 0.84 7.60 12.33
CA VAL A 65 2.06 7.64 11.52
C VAL A 65 3.17 8.24 12.35
N HIS A 66 4.23 7.48 12.57
CA HIS A 66 5.47 7.92 13.22
C HIS A 66 6.51 8.22 12.15
N VAL A 67 7.25 9.32 12.32
CA VAL A 67 8.33 9.71 11.41
C VAL A 67 9.58 9.99 12.23
N VAL A 68 10.69 9.40 11.80
CA VAL A 68 12.04 9.69 12.31
C VAL A 68 12.92 10.19 11.18
N PHE A 69 13.83 11.09 11.50
CA PHE A 69 14.82 11.59 10.56
C PHE A 69 16.08 12.01 11.32
N GLY A 70 17.22 11.98 10.64
CA GLY A 70 18.47 12.50 11.17
C GLY A 70 18.63 13.99 10.85
N GLN A 71 19.28 14.73 11.72
CA GLN A 71 19.76 16.08 11.43
C GLN A 71 21.05 16.30 12.22
N SER A 72 22.14 16.60 11.51
CA SER A 72 23.49 16.67 12.10
C SER A 72 23.85 15.39 12.88
N ASN A 73 24.03 15.48 14.20
CA ASN A 73 24.35 14.34 15.08
C ASN A 73 23.15 13.87 15.89
N GLU A 74 21.93 14.11 15.41
CA GLU A 74 20.71 13.93 16.19
C GLU A 74 19.65 13.16 15.40
N VAL A 75 18.88 12.35 16.13
CA VAL A 75 17.64 11.76 15.63
C VAL A 75 16.47 12.58 16.15
N TRP A 76 15.60 12.96 15.23
CA TRP A 76 14.39 13.72 15.47
C TRP A 76 13.16 12.87 15.18
N TYR A 77 12.08 13.18 15.89
CA TYR A 77 10.84 12.42 15.86
C TYR A 77 9.61 13.33 15.84
N CYS A 78 8.64 12.99 15.02
CA CYS A 78 7.27 13.50 15.09
C CYS A 78 6.26 12.40 14.77
N ARG A 79 4.98 12.67 15.05
CA ARG A 79 3.87 11.78 14.70
C ARG A 79 2.69 12.52 14.12
N SER A 80 1.82 11.82 13.40
CA SER A 80 0.54 12.36 12.96
C SER A 80 -0.31 12.79 14.15
N ARG A 81 -1.10 13.84 13.95
CA ARG A 81 -2.12 14.29 14.90
C ARG A 81 -3.38 13.45 14.72
N ASN A 82 -4.15 13.30 15.79
CA ASN A 82 -5.39 12.51 15.79
C ASN A 82 -6.48 13.09 14.86
N ASP A 83 -6.38 14.37 14.53
CA ASP A 83 -7.31 15.08 13.65
C ASP A 83 -6.97 14.95 12.16
N GLY A 84 -5.89 14.23 11.81
CA GLY A 84 -5.43 14.08 10.43
C GLY A 84 -4.90 15.36 9.78
N THR A 85 -4.76 16.45 10.54
CA THR A 85 -4.40 17.78 9.99
C THR A 85 -2.90 17.95 9.73
N GLY A 86 -2.07 17.03 10.22
CA GLY A 86 -0.63 17.09 10.03
C GLY A 86 0.14 16.35 11.12
N TYR A 87 1.30 16.89 11.47
CA TYR A 87 2.24 16.27 12.40
C TYR A 87 2.48 17.14 13.64
N THR A 88 2.90 16.52 14.73
CA THR A 88 3.45 17.24 15.89
C THR A 88 4.73 17.98 15.49
N THR A 89 5.09 19.04 16.23
CA THR A 89 6.41 19.66 16.11
C THR A 89 7.49 18.58 16.34
N PRO A 90 8.51 18.47 15.48
CA PRO A 90 9.60 17.53 15.70
C PRO A 90 10.31 17.78 17.02
N THR A 91 10.65 16.69 17.71
CA THR A 91 11.38 16.70 18.97
C THR A 91 12.62 15.82 18.85
N LYS A 92 13.69 16.20 19.52
CA LYS A 92 14.90 15.39 19.58
C LYS A 92 14.61 14.10 20.35
N ALA A 93 14.82 12.96 19.70
CA ALA A 93 14.71 11.65 20.33
C ALA A 93 15.99 11.31 21.08
N PHE A 94 17.15 11.42 20.42
CA PHE A 94 18.48 11.18 21.00
C PHE A 94 19.59 11.71 20.10
N ALA A 95 20.83 11.76 20.61
CA ALA A 95 22.02 12.13 19.85
C ALA A 95 22.86 10.88 19.52
N VAL A 96 23.51 10.91 18.35
CA VAL A 96 24.47 9.91 17.90
C VAL A 96 25.71 10.65 17.40
N PRO A 97 26.81 10.66 18.17
CA PRO A 97 28.05 11.25 17.72
C PRO A 97 28.52 10.63 16.41
N ASN A 98 29.00 11.45 15.47
CA ASN A 98 29.48 11.04 14.15
C ASN A 98 28.43 10.26 13.33
N MET A 99 27.18 10.72 13.37
CA MET A 99 26.11 10.10 12.60
C MET A 99 26.42 10.15 11.10
N SER A 100 26.46 8.99 10.46
CA SER A 100 26.84 8.86 9.04
C SER A 100 25.68 9.16 8.08
N LEU A 101 25.01 10.30 8.28
CA LEU A 101 23.92 10.74 7.39
C LEU A 101 24.45 10.93 5.97
N GLY A 102 23.71 10.43 4.98
CA GLY A 102 24.12 10.41 3.56
C GLY A 102 25.06 9.25 3.18
N MET A 103 25.72 8.62 4.14
CA MET A 103 26.65 7.51 3.92
C MET A 103 26.04 6.12 4.20
N ARG A 104 24.99 6.06 5.04
CA ARG A 104 24.33 4.81 5.48
C ARG A 104 22.81 4.93 5.45
N ARG A 105 22.12 3.89 5.93
CA ARG A 105 20.65 3.74 5.94
C ARG A 105 19.88 4.70 6.88
N GLY A 106 20.55 5.59 7.61
CA GLY A 106 19.91 6.53 8.54
C GLY A 106 19.17 5.85 9.70
N PRO A 107 18.39 6.62 10.47
CA PRO A 107 17.55 6.09 11.55
C PRO A 107 16.51 5.08 11.05
N ARG A 108 16.18 4.11 11.91
CA ARG A 108 15.13 3.11 11.68
C ARG A 108 14.19 3.04 12.89
N ILE A 109 12.89 3.00 12.63
CA ILE A 109 11.78 2.92 13.58
C ILE A 109 10.90 1.72 13.24
N VAL A 110 10.43 1.07 14.29
CA VAL A 110 9.34 0.10 14.28
C VAL A 110 8.32 0.60 15.29
N ALA A 111 7.04 0.57 14.93
CA ALA A 111 5.94 0.90 15.82
C ALA A 111 5.26 -0.39 16.27
N LEU A 112 5.13 -0.59 17.58
CA LEU A 112 4.57 -1.79 18.20
C LEU A 112 3.37 -1.42 19.07
N LYS A 113 2.43 -2.35 19.24
CA LYS A 113 1.29 -2.16 20.16
C LYS A 113 1.75 -2.04 21.61
N ASN A 114 2.67 -2.92 21.99
CA ASN A 114 3.20 -3.07 23.33
C ASN A 114 4.69 -2.77 23.31
N ARG A 115 5.22 -2.26 24.42
CA ARG A 115 6.67 -2.18 24.60
C ARG A 115 7.24 -3.60 24.68
N MET A 116 8.42 -3.78 24.08
CA MET A 116 9.23 -4.97 24.28
C MET A 116 9.85 -4.98 25.67
#